data_AF-A0A3D0NPP9-F1
#
_entry.id   AF-A0A3D0NPP9-F1
#
_cell.length_a   1.000
_cell.length_b   1.000
_cell.length_c   1.000
_cell.angle_alpha   90.00
_cell.angle_beta   90.00
_cell.angle_gamma   90.00
#
_symmetry.space_group_name_H-M   'P 1'
#
loop_
_entity.id
_entity.type
_entity.pdbx_description
1 polymer ?
#
loop_
_entity_poly.entity_id
_entity_poly.type
_entity_poly.pdbx_seq_one_letter_code
_entity_poly.pdbx_strand_id
1 'polypeptide(L)'
;YQFYNLIPILTAEENITLPIDLDRRKVEPARLDEVLRTLGIEDKRRSLPNQLSGGQQQRVSIARAIITEPALLLADEPTGNLDSKATDDIVSLLKMTNKTFGQTIVMITHDLDIAAQADRILTISDGKLQEEVG
;
A
#
# COMPACT_ATOMS: atom_id res chain seq x y z
N TYR A 1 -16.81 -4.56 2.46
CA TYR A 1 -15.65 -5.48 2.45
C TYR A 1 -14.64 -4.93 1.47
N GLN A 2 -13.56 -4.34 1.96
CA GLN A 2 -12.43 -3.99 1.11
C GLN A 2 -11.77 -5.32 0.73
N PHE A 3 -11.96 -5.78 -0.50
CA PHE A 3 -11.19 -6.90 -1.00
C PHE A 3 -9.79 -6.36 -1.30
N TYR A 4 -8.76 -6.85 -0.60
CA TYR A 4 -7.35 -6.55 -0.91
C TYR A 4 -6.92 -7.04 -2.30
N ASN A 5 -7.86 -7.64 -3.05
CA ASN A 5 -7.71 -8.20 -4.39
C ASN A 5 -6.47 -9.09 -4.51
N LEU A 6 -6.13 -9.80 -3.43
CA LEU A 6 -5.12 -10.84 -3.44
C LEU A 6 -5.69 -12.06 -4.16
N ILE A 7 -4.88 -12.70 -4.99
CA ILE A 7 -5.25 -13.92 -5.68
C ILE A 7 -5.23 -15.07 -4.66
N PRO A 8 -6.38 -15.71 -4.35
CA PRO A 8 -6.49 -16.64 -3.21
C PRO A 8 -5.62 -17.89 -3.29
N ILE A 9 -5.23 -18.29 -4.51
CA ILE A 9 -4.41 -19.47 -4.78
C ILE A 9 -2.91 -19.18 -4.79
N LEU A 10 -2.52 -17.90 -4.69
CA LEU A 10 -1.12 -17.47 -4.65
C LEU A 10 -0.73 -17.17 -3.21
N THR A 11 0.50 -17.52 -2.84
CA THR A 11 1.12 -17.14 -1.57
C THR A 11 1.32 -15.62 -1.49
N ALA A 12 1.70 -15.13 -0.31
CA ALA A 12 2.07 -13.72 -0.12
C ALA A 12 3.18 -13.31 -1.10
N GLU A 13 4.25 -14.10 -1.22
CA GLU A 13 5.33 -13.85 -2.17
C GLU A 13 4.82 -13.80 -3.62
N GLU A 14 4.07 -14.81 -4.06
CA GLU A 14 3.56 -14.85 -5.43
C GLU A 14 2.59 -13.71 -5.73
N ASN A 15 1.76 -13.30 -4.76
CA ASN A 15 0.94 -12.10 -4.90
C ASN A 15 1.80 -10.86 -5.07
N ILE A 16 2.89 -10.74 -4.29
CA ILE A 16 3.80 -9.60 -4.35
C ILE A 16 4.50 -9.56 -5.71
N THR A 17 5.10 -10.66 -6.16
CA THR A 17 5.91 -10.69 -7.40
C THR A 17 5.08 -10.68 -8.68
N LEU A 18 3.79 -10.98 -8.60
CA LEU A 18 2.88 -11.11 -9.76
C LEU A 18 3.03 -9.99 -10.81
N PRO A 19 3.07 -8.69 -10.49
CA PRO A 19 3.21 -7.65 -11.50
C PRO A 19 4.51 -7.76 -12.31
N ILE A 20 5.60 -8.18 -11.66
CA ILE A 20 6.91 -8.33 -12.30
C ILE A 20 6.94 -9.60 -13.16
N ASP A 21 6.31 -10.67 -12.68
CA ASP A 21 6.16 -11.92 -13.43
C ASP A 21 5.33 -11.72 -14.71
N LEU A 22 4.28 -10.90 -14.64
CA LEU A 22 3.46 -10.51 -15.80
C LEU A 22 4.27 -9.71 -16.85
N ASP A 23 5.22 -8.89 -16.40
CA ASP A 23 6.17 -8.19 -17.26
C ASP A 23 7.29 -9.10 -17.79
N ARG A 24 7.28 -10.41 -17.46
CA ARG A 24 8.33 -11.39 -17.77
C ARG A 24 9.72 -10.98 -17.28
N ARG A 25 9.76 -10.14 -16.24
CA ARG A 25 10.98 -9.75 -15.55
C ARG A 25 11.20 -10.69 -14.36
N LYS A 26 12.38 -10.64 -13.77
CA LYS A 26 12.67 -11.33 -12.52
C LYS A 26 12.80 -10.31 -11.41
N VAL A 27 12.13 -10.59 -10.29
CA VAL A 27 12.37 -9.89 -9.04
C VAL A 27 13.79 -10.15 -8.59
N GLU A 28 14.48 -9.08 -8.18
CA GLU A 28 15.72 -9.22 -7.44
C GLU A 28 15.40 -9.75 -6.02
N PRO A 29 15.96 -10.90 -5.61
CA PRO A 29 15.62 -11.51 -4.31
C PRO A 29 15.87 -10.57 -3.11
N ALA A 30 16.95 -9.78 -3.17
CA ALA A 30 17.29 -8.81 -2.13
C ALA A 30 16.19 -7.75 -1.95
N ARG A 31 15.57 -7.32 -3.05
CA ARG A 31 14.49 -6.32 -3.06
C ARG A 31 13.21 -6.88 -2.44
N LEU A 32 12.84 -8.11 -2.80
CA LEU A 32 11.70 -8.78 -2.19
C LEU A 32 11.89 -8.97 -0.68
N ASP A 33 13.08 -9.42 -0.27
CA ASP A 33 13.41 -9.59 1.14
C ASP A 33 13.36 -8.25 1.91
N GLU A 34 13.84 -7.17 1.31
CA GLU A 34 13.74 -5.83 1.87
C GLU A 34 12.27 -5.41 2.06
N VAL A 35 11.43 -5.55 1.03
CA VAL A 35 10.00 -5.21 1.10
C VAL A 35 9.27 -6.02 2.17
N LEU A 36 9.51 -7.34 2.21
CA LEU A 36 8.92 -8.24 3.21
C LEU A 36 9.32 -7.87 4.64
N ARG A 37 10.61 -7.55 4.87
CA ARG A 37 11.12 -7.13 6.19
C ARG A 37 10.59 -5.78 6.61
N THR A 38 10.64 -4.78 5.72
CA THR A 38 10.13 -3.42 5.99
C THR A 38 8.65 -3.44 6.36
N LEU A 39 7.87 -4.31 5.73
CA LEU A 39 6.44 -4.44 6.02
C LEU A 39 6.14 -5.48 7.12
N GLY A 40 7.14 -6.13 7.70
CA GLY A 40 6.98 -7.07 8.82
C GLY A 40 6.14 -8.31 8.46
N ILE A 41 6.30 -8.83 7.25
CA ILE A 41 5.56 -10.01 6.73
C ILE A 41 6.50 -11.10 6.17
N GLU A 42 7.79 -11.04 6.50
CA GLU A 42 8.78 -12.04 6.09
C GLU A 42 8.40 -13.47 6.52
N ASP A 43 7.90 -13.64 7.74
CA ASP A 43 7.47 -14.94 8.26
C ASP A 43 6.19 -15.48 7.58
N LYS A 44 5.49 -14.62 6.82
CA LYS A 44 4.27 -14.93 6.07
C LYS A 44 4.50 -15.16 4.58
N ARG A 45 5.75 -15.16 4.13
CA ARG A 45 6.15 -15.30 2.72
C ARG A 45 5.39 -16.40 1.96
N ARG A 46 5.21 -17.56 2.58
CA ARG A 46 4.56 -18.74 1.99
C ARG A 46 3.09 -18.93 2.41
N SER A 47 2.52 -17.99 3.15
CA SER A 47 1.13 -18.07 3.59
C SER A 47 0.18 -17.70 2.45
N LEU A 48 -0.93 -18.41 2.33
CA LEU A 48 -2.04 -18.07 1.45
C LEU A 48 -2.90 -16.95 2.09
N PRO A 49 -3.65 -16.15 1.30
CA PRO A 49 -4.46 -15.05 1.83
C PRO A 49 -5.42 -15.45 2.96
N ASN A 50 -6.00 -16.65 2.91
CA ASN A 50 -6.89 -17.15 3.97
C ASN A 50 -6.17 -17.50 5.29
N GLN A 51 -4.84 -17.55 5.31
CA GLN A 51 -4.01 -17.77 6.49
C GLN A 51 -3.49 -16.45 7.08
N LEU A 52 -3.76 -15.32 6.43
CA LEU A 52 -3.31 -14.00 6.84
C LEU A 52 -4.43 -13.25 7.58
N SER A 53 -4.07 -12.54 8.64
CA SER A 53 -4.96 -11.54 9.25
C SER A 53 -5.29 -10.42 8.26
N GLY A 54 -6.35 -9.64 8.50
CA GLY A 54 -6.70 -8.52 7.63
C GLY A 54 -5.54 -7.54 7.41
N GLY A 55 -4.87 -7.14 8.49
CA GLY A 55 -3.69 -6.26 8.40
C GLY A 55 -2.48 -6.89 7.69
N GLN A 56 -2.34 -8.23 7.74
CA GLN A 56 -1.30 -8.92 6.97
C GLN A 56 -1.64 -8.97 5.48
N GLN A 57 -2.90 -9.24 5.11
CA GLN A 57 -3.34 -9.18 3.71
C GLN A 57 -3.14 -7.78 3.13
N GLN A 58 -3.36 -6.75 3.93
CA GLN A 58 -3.09 -5.37 3.56
C GLN A 58 -1.60 -5.07 3.34
N ARG A 59 -0.73 -5.54 4.24
CA ARG A 59 0.72 -5.40 4.05
C ARG A 59 1.18 -6.10 2.77
N VAL A 60 0.59 -7.26 2.45
CA VAL A 60 0.85 -7.97 1.17
C VAL A 60 0.35 -7.15 -0.03
N SER A 61 -0.81 -6.50 0.04
CA SER A 61 -1.30 -5.67 -1.07
C SER A 61 -0.44 -4.42 -1.29
N ILE A 62 0.04 -3.78 -0.22
CA ILE A 62 1.00 -2.67 -0.27
C ILE A 62 2.32 -3.15 -0.86
N ALA A 63 2.84 -4.28 -0.38
CA ALA A 63 4.07 -4.91 -0.89
C ALA A 63 4.00 -5.14 -2.41
N ARG A 64 2.88 -5.68 -2.90
CA ARG A 64 2.61 -5.85 -4.34
C ARG A 64 2.62 -4.53 -5.11
N ALA A 65 2.11 -3.45 -4.51
CA ALA A 65 2.09 -2.15 -5.17
C ALA A 65 3.49 -1.51 -5.27
N ILE A 66 4.36 -1.72 -4.27
CA ILE A 66 5.67 -1.07 -4.20
C ILE A 66 6.82 -1.88 -4.80
N ILE A 67 6.67 -3.20 -4.98
CA ILE A 67 7.75 -4.08 -5.46
C ILE A 67 8.26 -3.70 -6.85
N THR A 68 7.40 -3.08 -7.68
CA THR A 68 7.75 -2.62 -9.03
C THR A 68 8.54 -1.31 -9.03
N GLU A 69 8.85 -0.77 -7.85
CA GLU A 69 9.49 0.54 -7.65
C GLU A 69 8.80 1.66 -8.43
N PRO A 70 7.48 1.82 -8.31
CA PRO A 70 6.79 2.89 -9.01
C PRO A 70 7.26 4.25 -8.49
N ALA A 71 7.38 5.22 -9.40
CA ALA A 71 7.62 6.62 -9.03
C ALA A 71 6.41 7.23 -8.28
N LEU A 72 5.21 6.69 -8.50
CA LEU A 72 3.94 7.19 -7.98
C LEU A 72 3.06 6.03 -7.49
N LEU A 73 2.59 6.13 -6.26
CA LEU A 73 1.57 5.26 -5.67
C LEU A 73 0.26 6.04 -5.53
N LEU A 74 -0.82 5.49 -6.09
CA LEU A 74 -2.17 6.02 -5.91
C LEU A 74 -2.89 5.21 -4.83
N ALA A 75 -3.38 5.90 -3.80
CA ALA A 75 -4.12 5.29 -2.70
C ALA A 75 -5.54 5.87 -2.66
N ASP A 76 -6.50 5.15 -3.23
CA ASP A 76 -7.90 5.57 -3.29
C ASP A 76 -8.67 5.06 -2.06
N GLU A 77 -9.01 5.96 -1.14
CA GLU A 77 -9.68 5.69 0.14
C GLU A 77 -9.08 4.47 0.88
N PRO A 78 -7.76 4.46 1.15
CA PRO A 78 -7.05 3.27 1.61
C PRO A 78 -7.47 2.79 3.00
N THR A 79 -8.18 3.63 3.74
CA THR A 79 -8.62 3.41 5.14
C THR A 79 -10.13 3.19 5.28
N GLY A 80 -10.88 3.12 4.17
CA GLY A 80 -12.34 2.99 4.21
C GLY A 80 -12.82 1.71 4.92
N ASN A 81 -13.73 1.86 5.89
CA ASN A 81 -14.29 0.80 6.76
C ASN A 81 -13.32 0.20 7.80
N LEU A 82 -12.27 0.93 8.18
CA LEU A 82 -11.36 0.52 9.25
C LEU A 82 -11.63 1.29 10.54
N ASP A 83 -11.26 0.68 11.66
CA ASP A 83 -11.21 1.39 12.94
C ASP A 83 -10.02 2.37 12.96
N SER A 84 -10.06 3.34 13.87
CA SER A 84 -9.07 4.41 13.96
C SER A 84 -7.64 3.90 14.09
N LYS A 85 -7.43 2.79 14.80
CA LYS A 85 -6.09 2.21 14.99
C LYS A 85 -5.57 1.60 13.68
N ALA A 86 -6.40 0.85 12.98
CA ALA A 86 -6.04 0.27 11.69
C ALA A 86 -5.79 1.36 10.62
N THR A 87 -6.57 2.45 10.66
CA THR A 87 -6.37 3.65 9.83
C THR A 87 -4.97 4.25 10.06
N ASP A 88 -4.59 4.51 11.31
CA ASP A 88 -3.28 5.07 11.66
C ASP A 88 -2.13 4.16 11.22
N ASP A 89 -2.29 2.84 11.37
CA ASP A 89 -1.31 1.86 10.92
C ASP A 89 -1.07 1.95 9.41
N ILE A 90 -2.12 2.16 8.61
CA ILE A 90 -2.02 2.26 7.14
C ILE A 90 -1.34 3.54 6.71
N VAL A 91 -1.77 4.67 7.26
CA VAL A 91 -1.17 5.96 6.94
C VAL A 91 0.30 5.94 7.32
N SER A 92 0.64 5.32 8.46
CA SER A 92 2.02 5.12 8.89
C SER A 92 2.81 4.23 7.92
N LEU A 93 2.23 3.14 7.44
CA LEU A 93 2.86 2.27 6.44
C LEU A 93 3.11 3.01 5.11
N LEU A 94 2.14 3.77 4.62
CA LEU A 94 2.29 4.59 3.39
C LEU A 94 3.37 5.66 3.57
N LYS A 95 3.37 6.37 4.69
CA LYS A 95 4.44 7.35 4.99
C LYS A 95 5.81 6.69 5.07
N MET A 96 5.89 5.51 5.67
CA MET A 96 7.14 4.75 5.74
C MET A 96 7.62 4.33 4.34
N THR A 97 6.75 3.87 3.45
CA THR A 97 7.15 3.51 2.08
C THR A 97 7.62 4.73 1.29
N ASN A 98 6.95 5.88 1.41
CA ASN A 98 7.43 7.15 0.86
C ASN A 98 8.84 7.49 1.34
N LYS A 99 9.08 7.46 2.66
CA LYS A 99 10.40 7.80 3.24
C LYS A 99 11.50 6.79 2.91
N THR A 100 11.16 5.51 2.86
CA THR A 100 12.15 4.43 2.67
C THR A 100 12.51 4.25 1.20
N PHE A 101 11.54 4.39 0.30
CA PHE A 101 11.70 4.09 -1.12
C PHE A 101 11.64 5.32 -2.03
N GLY A 102 11.42 6.53 -1.49
CA GLY A 102 11.39 7.78 -2.25
C GLY A 102 10.18 7.92 -3.19
N GLN A 103 9.12 7.17 -2.95
CA GLN A 103 7.94 7.11 -3.84
C GLN A 103 6.99 8.27 -3.56
N THR A 104 6.48 8.93 -4.61
CA THR A 104 5.41 9.91 -4.44
C THR A 104 4.11 9.18 -4.13
N ILE A 105 3.34 9.65 -3.15
CA ILE A 105 2.03 9.08 -2.81
C ILE A 105 0.96 10.13 -3.05
N VAL A 106 -0.04 9.79 -3.85
CA VAL A 106 -1.26 10.57 -3.98
C VAL A 106 -2.38 9.77 -3.34
N MET A 107 -2.92 10.30 -2.26
CA MET A 107 -3.98 9.67 -1.49
C MET A 107 -5.28 10.45 -1.65
N ILE A 108 -6.36 9.74 -1.92
CA ILE A 108 -7.72 10.28 -1.98
C ILE A 108 -8.39 9.88 -0.67
N THR A 109 -8.90 10.85 0.08
CA THR A 109 -9.64 10.60 1.32
C THR A 109 -10.64 11.69 1.63
N HIS A 110 -11.74 11.32 2.27
CA HIS A 110 -12.70 12.24 2.92
C HIS A 110 -12.41 12.46 4.41
N ASP A 111 -11.40 11.79 4.96
CA ASP A 111 -10.97 11.92 6.35
C ASP A 111 -9.96 13.08 6.49
N LEU A 112 -10.37 14.13 7.21
CA LEU A 112 -9.56 15.33 7.40
C LEU A 112 -8.34 15.09 8.31
N ASP A 113 -8.42 14.15 9.27
CA ASP A 113 -7.30 13.83 10.16
C ASP A 113 -6.19 13.10 9.40
N ILE A 114 -6.56 12.28 8.43
CA ILE A 114 -5.64 11.65 7.48
C ILE A 114 -5.08 12.67 6.48
N ALA A 115 -5.91 13.59 5.98
CA ALA A 115 -5.45 14.63 5.06
C ALA A 115 -4.44 15.58 5.72
N ALA A 116 -4.69 15.99 6.97
CA ALA A 116 -3.81 16.85 7.78
C ALA A 116 -2.42 16.25 8.02
N GLN A 117 -2.28 14.96 7.79
CA GLN A 117 -1.04 14.21 7.94
C GLN A 117 -0.15 14.21 6.69
N ALA A 118 -0.63 14.72 5.55
CA ALA A 118 0.10 14.77 4.29
C ALA A 118 1.01 16.01 4.20
N ASP A 119 2.03 15.94 3.34
CA ASP A 119 2.92 17.08 3.09
C ASP A 119 2.21 18.23 2.32
N ARG A 120 1.18 17.90 1.53
CA ARG A 120 0.37 18.84 0.74
C ARG A 120 -1.07 18.37 0.68
N ILE A 121 -2.02 19.30 0.71
CA ILE A 121 -3.46 18.99 0.66
C ILE A 121 -4.09 19.71 -0.54
N LEU A 122 -4.76 18.93 -1.38
CA LEU A 122 -5.49 19.40 -2.55
C LEU A 122 -6.98 19.11 -2.38
N THR A 123 -7.80 20.16 -2.31
CA THR A 123 -9.26 20.01 -2.16
C THR A 123 -9.92 20.04 -3.54
N ILE A 124 -10.79 19.08 -3.84
CA ILE A 124 -11.59 19.06 -5.07
C ILE A 124 -13.07 19.23 -4.71
N SER A 125 -13.77 20.13 -5.39
CA SER A 125 -15.21 20.35 -5.25
C SER A 125 -15.82 20.65 -6.62
N ASP A 126 -16.96 20.00 -6.93
CA ASP A 126 -17.65 20.09 -8.23
C ASP A 126 -16.73 19.86 -9.45
N GLY A 127 -15.81 18.89 -9.33
CA GLY A 127 -14.84 18.55 -10.37
C GLY A 127 -13.75 19.59 -10.60
N LYS A 128 -13.62 20.59 -9.71
CA LYS A 128 -12.60 21.64 -9.79
C LYS A 128 -11.67 21.56 -8.59
N LEU A 129 -10.39 21.75 -8.86
CA LEU A 129 -9.39 21.95 -7.82
C LEU A 129 -9.63 23.31 -7.16
N GLN A 130 -9.81 23.30 -5.85
CA GLN A 130 -9.88 24.50 -5.01
C GLN A 130 -8.46 24.89 -4.55
N GLU A 131 -8.32 26.05 -3.91
CA GLU A 131 -7.01 26.53 -3.43
C GLU A 131 -6.24 25.47 -2.62
N GLU A 132 -4.95 25.40 -2.87
CA GLU A 132 -4.00 24.57 -2.12
C GLU A 132 -3.78 25.18 -0.74
N VAL A 133 -4.01 24.39 0.31
CA VAL A 133 -3.66 24.78 1.69
C VAL A 133 -2.37 24.03 2.01
N GLY A 134 -1.28 24.79 2.18
CA GLY A 134 0.06 24.30 2.52
C GLY A 134 0.44 24.58 3.97
#